data_AF-A0A512NE42-F1
#
_entry.id   AF-A0A512NE42-F1
#
_cell.length_a   1.000
_cell.length_b   1.000
_cell.length_c   1.000
_cell.angle_alpha   90.00
_cell.angle_beta   90.00
_cell.angle_gamma   90.00
#
_symmetry.space_group_name_H-M   'P 1'
#
loop_
_entity.id
_entity.type
_entity.pdbx_description
1 polymer ?
#
loop_
_entity_poly.entity_id
_entity_poly.type
_entity_poly.pdbx_seq_one_letter_code
_entity_poly.pdbx_strand_id
1 'polypeptide(L)'
;MAAGPLLVSEPLQRYRALGLAGDPVWRAAGQLRTAIAQRLSRRHADLLAIPEVDPTGQRIDWYAPFEGQSRKLAELDDGERQAILSEVHRLHGEITGLADSMDEPQRSTAERNFARLLRHALTAPGEDTLYVVDGKPVMTFWGFSADANLPGVFLASPPVSPRAAVRPQPMPEAIMASAPAVVAAGTRSVWWQWLLLAALLLLLLALMAWLVRPYLPHLEPWLEAEARDRALSLAVRQPVELQKARSDTLQQENENLRLELARLTNEAARRGGDCAAAIVVPGGVVVADSNAPIERSAAPDAPPAGADVNVADKNAGKDQPQGKGPDDKNVDKGNRKGPDDKGPQDKGPQDKGGNDKNMAGKDESQKDGPKKDEPKPMTVPPEAKQKGDLAFLKGDWRSRTGLATATGERDLRPNYNLDDKGKGKVSFVQKNGTTCEAPAEARWDGSKLVIEEKANPKCADGKTYARNTVNCEVGQDGVAKCTGSQPGDNRSYNVQFGR
;
A
#
# COMPACT_ATOMS: atom_id res chain seq x y z
N MET A 1 2.16 7.72 15.69
CA MET A 1 1.86 6.75 16.76
C MET A 1 3.19 6.43 17.42
N ALA A 2 3.39 6.83 18.67
CA ALA A 2 4.57 6.43 19.41
C ALA A 2 4.38 4.96 19.77
N ALA A 3 5.17 4.07 19.17
CA ALA A 3 5.26 2.69 19.60
C ALA A 3 6.04 2.67 20.91
N GLY A 4 5.48 2.00 21.93
CA GLY A 4 6.14 1.82 23.22
C GLY A 4 7.32 0.84 23.13
N PRO A 5 7.82 0.29 24.25
CA PRO A 5 8.98 -0.58 24.25
C PRO A 5 8.80 -1.82 23.36
N LEU A 6 9.93 -2.29 22.79
CA LEU A 6 10.02 -3.60 22.15
C LEU A 6 9.79 -4.69 23.19
N LEU A 7 8.80 -5.55 22.97
CA LEU A 7 8.47 -6.68 23.84
C LEU A 7 9.29 -7.91 23.48
N VAL A 8 9.32 -8.24 22.18
CA VAL A 8 10.01 -9.43 21.68
C VAL A 8 10.30 -9.31 20.18
N SER A 9 11.41 -9.89 19.75
CA SER A 9 11.79 -10.02 18.34
C SER A 9 12.14 -11.48 18.05
N GLU A 10 11.43 -12.14 17.14
CA GLU A 10 11.64 -13.55 16.79
C GLU A 10 11.57 -13.79 15.28
N PRO A 11 12.07 -14.94 14.78
CA PRO A 11 11.83 -15.37 13.41
C PRO A 11 10.33 -15.52 13.11
N LEU A 12 9.88 -15.04 11.95
CA LEU A 12 8.48 -15.13 11.50
C LEU A 12 8.02 -16.59 11.33
N GLN A 13 8.97 -17.51 11.12
CA GLN A 13 8.75 -18.95 10.97
C GLN A 13 8.63 -19.68 12.32
N ARG A 14 8.81 -18.99 13.44
CA ARG A 14 8.77 -19.58 14.78
C ARG A 14 7.43 -20.25 15.09
N TYR A 15 6.34 -19.70 14.56
CA TYR A 15 4.97 -20.16 14.72
C TYR A 15 4.22 -20.09 13.39
N ARG A 16 3.10 -20.81 13.27
CA ARG A 16 2.27 -20.78 12.05
C ARG A 16 1.33 -19.58 12.09
N ALA A 17 1.44 -18.68 11.12
CA ALA A 17 0.52 -17.55 11.00
C ALA A 17 -0.89 -18.00 10.59
N LEU A 18 -1.90 -17.49 11.28
CA LEU A 18 -3.31 -17.64 11.00
C LEU A 18 -3.80 -16.46 10.18
N GLY A 19 -4.80 -16.69 9.34
CA GLY A 19 -5.21 -15.70 8.35
C GLY A 19 -6.44 -16.11 7.57
N LEU A 20 -6.92 -15.20 6.72
CA LEU A 20 -7.99 -15.46 5.77
C LEU A 20 -7.44 -15.39 4.35
N ALA A 21 -7.82 -16.35 3.51
CA ALA A 21 -7.41 -16.42 2.10
C ALA A 21 -5.88 -16.36 1.86
N GLY A 22 -5.07 -16.82 2.83
CA GLY A 22 -3.60 -16.80 2.74
C GLY A 22 -2.95 -15.52 3.25
N ASP A 23 -3.73 -14.49 3.61
CA ASP A 23 -3.22 -13.29 4.26
C ASP A 23 -3.22 -13.44 5.78
N PRO A 24 -2.06 -13.34 6.45
CA PRO A 24 -1.97 -13.49 7.87
C PRO A 24 -2.59 -12.29 8.58
N VAL A 25 -3.33 -12.56 9.65
CA VAL A 25 -4.16 -11.58 10.36
C VAL A 25 -3.33 -10.43 10.94
N TRP A 26 -2.07 -10.68 11.31
CA TRP A 26 -1.18 -9.66 11.86
C TRP A 26 -0.84 -8.53 10.87
N ARG A 27 -0.95 -8.74 9.55
CA ARG A 27 -0.79 -7.64 8.56
C ARG A 27 -1.90 -6.61 8.68
N ALA A 28 -3.09 -7.02 9.12
CA ALA A 28 -4.22 -6.14 9.34
C ALA A 28 -4.22 -5.49 10.74
N ALA A 29 -3.12 -5.56 11.49
CA ALA A 29 -3.02 -5.06 12.87
C ALA A 29 -3.53 -3.63 13.06
N GLY A 30 -3.09 -2.70 12.21
CA GLY A 30 -3.55 -1.31 12.29
C GLY A 30 -5.07 -1.20 12.16
N GLN A 31 -5.64 -1.88 11.17
CA GLN A 31 -7.08 -1.86 10.90
C GLN A 31 -7.88 -2.53 12.02
N LEU A 32 -7.43 -3.69 12.50
CA LEU A 32 -8.06 -4.44 13.59
C LEU A 32 -8.06 -3.63 14.88
N ARG A 33 -6.92 -3.05 15.26
CA ARG A 33 -6.81 -2.25 16.49
C ARG A 33 -7.68 -1.00 16.41
N THR A 34 -7.72 -0.31 15.26
CA THR A 34 -8.63 0.83 15.07
C THR A 34 -10.09 0.42 15.19
N ALA A 35 -10.49 -0.69 14.55
CA ALA A 35 -11.86 -1.18 14.60
C ALA A 35 -12.28 -1.63 16.01
N ILE A 36 -11.41 -2.32 16.74
CA ILE A 36 -11.65 -2.73 18.13
C ILE A 36 -11.77 -1.49 19.03
N ALA A 37 -10.88 -0.50 18.86
CA ALA A 37 -10.91 0.72 19.65
C ALA A 37 -12.20 1.53 19.43
N GLN A 38 -12.73 1.53 18.20
CA GLN A 38 -13.97 2.22 17.85
C GLN A 38 -15.22 1.50 18.36
N ARG A 39 -15.24 0.16 18.38
CA ARG A 39 -16.44 -0.63 18.71
C ARG A 39 -16.53 -1.04 20.19
N LEU A 40 -15.40 -1.21 20.85
CA LEU A 40 -15.33 -1.59 22.27
C LEU A 40 -14.68 -0.46 23.08
N SER A 41 -13.35 -0.47 23.16
CA SER A 41 -12.58 0.63 23.77
C SER A 41 -11.09 0.52 23.43
N ARG A 42 -10.32 1.57 23.69
CA ARG A 42 -8.85 1.55 23.54
C ARG A 42 -8.19 0.43 24.35
N ARG A 43 -8.69 0.15 25.56
CA ARG A 43 -8.18 -0.94 26.43
C ARG A 43 -8.23 -2.31 25.75
N HIS A 44 -9.22 -2.56 24.91
CA HIS A 44 -9.32 -3.81 24.13
C HIS A 44 -8.31 -3.85 22.98
N ALA A 45 -8.09 -2.71 22.31
CA ALA A 45 -7.12 -2.62 21.22
C ALA A 45 -5.66 -2.65 21.74
N ASP A 46 -5.45 -2.23 22.98
CA ASP A 46 -4.17 -2.22 23.66
C ASP A 46 -3.72 -3.62 24.12
N LEU A 47 -4.65 -4.58 24.19
CA LEU A 47 -4.34 -6.00 24.38
C LEU A 47 -3.49 -6.55 23.22
N LEU A 48 -3.62 -6.00 22.01
CA LEU A 48 -2.89 -6.47 20.84
C LEU A 48 -1.61 -5.63 20.64
N ALA A 49 -0.45 -6.28 20.73
CA ALA A 49 0.83 -5.66 20.38
C ALA A 49 0.86 -5.22 18.91
N ILE A 50 1.75 -4.28 18.59
CA ILE A 50 1.96 -3.78 17.22
C ILE A 50 3.05 -4.63 16.54
N PRO A 51 2.72 -5.43 15.51
CA PRO A 51 3.71 -6.16 14.74
C PRO A 51 4.42 -5.25 13.74
N GLU A 52 5.74 -5.31 13.71
CA GLU A 52 6.59 -4.73 12.68
C GLU A 52 7.47 -5.83 12.09
N VAL A 53 7.35 -6.09 10.79
CA VAL A 53 8.17 -7.11 10.13
C VAL A 53 9.45 -6.45 9.66
N ASP A 54 10.57 -7.11 9.91
CA ASP A 54 11.84 -6.62 9.46
C ASP A 54 11.89 -6.55 7.91
N PRO A 55 12.75 -5.71 7.32
CA PRO A 55 12.80 -5.58 5.86
C PRO A 55 13.19 -6.87 5.13
N THR A 56 13.82 -7.82 5.83
CA THR A 56 14.18 -9.13 5.26
C THR A 56 13.00 -10.10 5.20
N GLY A 57 11.90 -9.80 5.90
CA GLY A 57 10.73 -10.68 6.05
C GLY A 57 11.01 -11.95 6.86
N GLN A 58 12.15 -12.01 7.55
CA GLN A 58 12.57 -13.18 8.33
C GLN A 58 12.17 -13.05 9.79
N ARG A 59 12.00 -11.83 10.31
CA ARG A 59 11.72 -11.55 11.72
C ARG A 59 10.52 -10.65 11.89
N ILE A 60 9.88 -10.78 13.04
CA ILE A 60 8.78 -9.93 13.49
C ILE A 60 9.11 -9.39 14.87
N ASP A 61 9.03 -8.07 14.96
CA ASP A 61 9.22 -7.29 16.18
C ASP A 61 7.84 -6.89 16.71
N TRP A 62 7.60 -7.12 17.99
CA TRP A 62 6.34 -6.78 18.63
C TRP A 62 6.54 -5.65 19.63
N TYR A 63 5.84 -4.54 19.42
CA TYR A 63 5.92 -3.36 20.27
C TYR A 63 4.68 -3.19 21.12
N ALA A 64 4.86 -2.66 22.33
CA ALA A 64 3.74 -2.23 23.16
C ALA A 64 3.03 -1.03 22.50
N PRO A 65 1.70 -0.94 22.60
CA PRO A 65 0.96 0.18 22.01
C PRO A 65 1.05 1.49 22.82
N PHE A 66 1.66 1.45 24.00
CA PHE A 66 1.85 2.57 24.92
C PHE A 66 3.18 2.43 25.67
N GLU A 67 3.67 3.53 26.22
CA GLU A 67 4.92 3.59 26.99
C GLU A 67 4.79 2.89 28.36
N GLY A 68 5.88 2.33 28.88
CA GLY A 68 5.92 1.71 30.20
C GLY A 68 7.04 0.68 30.36
N GLN A 69 7.19 0.13 31.55
CA GLN A 69 8.12 -0.98 31.78
C GLN A 69 7.47 -2.31 31.37
N SER A 70 8.13 -3.06 30.50
CA SER A 70 7.68 -4.39 30.06
C SER A 70 8.25 -5.51 30.93
N ARG A 71 7.39 -6.41 31.40
CA ARG A 71 7.75 -7.68 32.06
C ARG A 71 6.99 -8.84 31.41
N LYS A 72 7.57 -10.04 31.38
CA LYS A 72 6.83 -11.23 30.94
C LYS A 72 5.82 -11.64 32.01
N LEU A 73 4.69 -12.22 31.60
CA LEU A 73 3.71 -12.73 32.57
C LEU A 73 4.34 -13.75 33.54
N ALA A 74 5.24 -14.59 33.03
CA ALA A 74 5.93 -15.63 33.82
C ALA A 74 6.90 -15.08 34.89
N GLU A 75 7.24 -13.80 34.84
CA GLU A 75 8.16 -13.14 35.81
C GLU A 75 7.40 -12.47 36.97
N LEU A 76 6.06 -12.50 36.95
CA LEU A 76 5.21 -11.89 37.97
C LEU A 76 4.92 -12.87 39.10
N ASP A 77 4.60 -12.32 40.28
CA ASP A 77 4.10 -13.09 41.40
C ASP A 77 2.74 -13.74 41.06
N ASP A 78 2.45 -14.90 41.65
CA ASP A 78 1.23 -15.67 41.33
C ASP A 78 -0.07 -14.87 41.48
N GLY A 79 -0.14 -13.97 42.48
CA GLY A 79 -1.29 -13.09 42.69
C GLY A 79 -1.46 -12.03 41.59
N GLU A 80 -0.36 -11.37 41.19
CA GLU A 80 -0.37 -10.38 40.11
C GLU A 80 -0.64 -11.06 38.75
N ARG A 81 -0.02 -12.22 38.52
CA ARG A 81 -0.25 -13.07 37.34
C ARG A 81 -1.73 -13.45 37.21
N GLN A 82 -2.37 -13.92 38.28
CA GLN A 82 -3.78 -14.32 38.22
C GLN A 82 -4.72 -13.14 37.94
N ALA A 83 -4.42 -11.97 38.53
CA ALA A 83 -5.17 -10.74 38.25
C ALA A 83 -5.08 -10.35 36.77
N ILE A 84 -3.87 -10.38 36.20
CA ILE A 84 -3.65 -10.08 34.77
C ILE A 84 -4.36 -11.11 33.88
N LEU A 85 -4.26 -12.41 34.18
CA LEU A 85 -4.96 -13.46 33.42
C LEU A 85 -6.48 -13.29 33.47
N SER A 86 -7.05 -12.94 34.63
CA SER A 86 -8.48 -12.67 34.75
C SER A 86 -8.91 -11.49 33.87
N GLU A 87 -8.07 -10.46 33.78
CA GLU A 87 -8.33 -9.29 32.95
C GLU A 87 -8.23 -9.63 31.46
N VAL A 88 -7.25 -10.44 31.07
CA VAL A 88 -7.13 -10.96 29.70
C VAL A 88 -8.36 -11.77 29.32
N HIS A 89 -8.85 -12.67 30.19
CA HIS A 89 -10.06 -13.44 29.92
C HIS A 89 -11.28 -12.56 29.75
N ARG A 90 -11.42 -11.51 30.56
CA ARG A 90 -12.51 -10.54 30.43
C ARG A 90 -12.45 -9.81 29.09
N LEU A 91 -11.29 -9.23 28.74
CA LEU A 91 -11.09 -8.52 27.47
C LEU A 91 -11.27 -9.45 26.26
N HIS A 92 -10.73 -10.66 26.32
CA HIS A 92 -10.88 -11.67 25.27
C HIS A 92 -12.35 -12.04 25.10
N GLY A 93 -13.09 -12.29 26.19
CA GLY A 93 -14.51 -12.59 26.14
C GLY A 93 -15.35 -11.48 25.52
N GLU A 94 -15.05 -10.21 25.84
CA GLU A 94 -15.73 -9.04 25.26
C GLU A 94 -15.46 -8.90 23.75
N ILE A 95 -14.23 -9.17 23.28
CA ILE A 95 -13.90 -9.16 21.85
C ILE A 95 -14.52 -10.37 21.12
N THR A 96 -14.58 -11.54 21.76
CA THR A 96 -15.25 -12.72 21.20
C THR A 96 -16.75 -12.46 21.05
N GLY A 97 -17.41 -11.87 22.05
CA GLY A 97 -18.82 -11.49 21.96
C GLY A 97 -19.08 -10.49 20.82
N LEU A 98 -18.16 -9.56 20.58
CA LEU A 98 -18.20 -8.67 19.42
C LEU A 98 -18.12 -9.46 18.10
N ALA A 99 -17.21 -10.43 18.00
CA ALA A 99 -17.08 -11.27 16.81
C ALA A 99 -18.35 -12.12 16.58
N ASP A 100 -18.93 -12.70 17.63
CA ASP A 100 -20.15 -13.49 17.56
C ASP A 100 -21.33 -12.66 17.02
N SER A 101 -21.48 -11.41 17.47
CA SER A 101 -22.54 -10.50 16.98
C SER A 101 -22.43 -10.15 15.49
N MET A 102 -21.23 -10.30 14.89
CA MET A 102 -20.96 -10.02 13.48
C MET A 102 -20.98 -11.27 12.59
N ASP A 103 -21.02 -12.46 13.20
CA ASP A 103 -21.07 -13.74 12.49
C ASP A 103 -22.53 -14.18 12.19
N GLU A 104 -23.51 -13.39 12.64
CA GLU A 104 -24.94 -13.67 12.42
C GLU A 104 -25.30 -13.76 10.91
N PRO A 105 -26.23 -14.66 10.52
CA PRO A 105 -26.58 -14.87 9.10
C PRO A 105 -27.08 -13.62 8.38
N GLN A 106 -27.74 -12.69 9.10
CA GLN A 106 -28.27 -11.45 8.54
C GLN A 106 -27.19 -10.39 8.28
N ARG A 107 -25.97 -10.58 8.81
CA ARG A 107 -24.87 -9.62 8.67
C ARG A 107 -24.30 -9.62 7.26
N SER A 108 -23.60 -8.54 6.92
CA SER A 108 -22.89 -8.46 5.65
C SER A 108 -21.75 -9.47 5.58
N THR A 109 -21.35 -9.88 4.37
CA THR A 109 -20.19 -10.76 4.19
C THR A 109 -18.89 -10.12 4.71
N ALA A 110 -18.79 -8.79 4.66
CA ALA A 110 -17.67 -8.03 5.21
C ALA A 110 -17.60 -8.15 6.74
N GLU A 111 -18.73 -8.02 7.44
CA GLU A 111 -18.81 -8.21 8.90
C GLU A 111 -18.46 -9.64 9.31
N ARG A 112 -18.96 -10.66 8.60
CA ARG A 112 -18.59 -12.06 8.86
C ARG A 112 -17.11 -12.34 8.61
N ASN A 113 -16.53 -11.74 7.56
CA ASN A 113 -15.09 -11.82 7.32
C ASN A 113 -14.30 -11.18 8.47
N PHE A 114 -14.75 -10.02 8.95
CA PHE A 114 -14.14 -9.34 10.08
C PHE A 114 -14.27 -10.14 11.38
N ALA A 115 -15.42 -10.78 11.64
CA ALA A 115 -15.61 -11.70 12.75
C ALA A 115 -14.59 -12.84 12.72
N ARG A 116 -14.38 -13.46 11.55
CA ARG A 116 -13.35 -14.50 11.37
C ARG A 116 -11.93 -13.97 11.61
N LEU A 117 -11.61 -12.76 11.13
CA LEU A 117 -10.32 -12.12 11.41
C LEU A 117 -10.12 -11.89 12.92
N LEU A 118 -11.15 -11.38 13.61
CA LEU A 118 -11.09 -11.18 15.07
C LEU A 118 -10.82 -12.49 15.81
N ARG A 119 -11.49 -13.59 15.44
CA ARG A 119 -11.23 -14.90 16.06
C ARG A 119 -9.79 -15.37 15.86
N HIS A 120 -9.23 -15.19 14.67
CA HIS A 120 -7.81 -15.48 14.43
C HIS A 120 -6.89 -14.55 15.25
N ALA A 121 -7.22 -13.26 15.34
CA ALA A 121 -6.44 -12.29 16.11
C ALA A 121 -6.47 -12.55 17.62
N LEU A 122 -7.48 -13.25 18.14
CA LEU A 122 -7.55 -13.66 19.54
C LEU A 122 -6.79 -14.96 19.84
N THR A 123 -6.17 -15.59 18.85
CA THR A 123 -5.37 -16.80 19.04
C THR A 123 -3.90 -16.45 19.21
N ALA A 124 -3.22 -17.02 20.21
CA ALA A 124 -1.77 -16.95 20.37
C ALA A 124 -1.20 -18.32 20.78
N PRO A 125 0.10 -18.60 20.55
CA PRO A 125 0.72 -19.89 20.84
C PRO A 125 0.70 -20.34 22.32
N GLY A 126 0.68 -19.41 23.28
CA GLY A 126 0.73 -19.74 24.71
C GLY A 126 0.90 -18.51 25.62
N GLU A 127 0.86 -18.71 26.94
CA GLU A 127 1.01 -17.66 27.95
C GLU A 127 2.39 -16.97 27.94
N ASP A 128 3.41 -17.63 27.39
CA ASP A 128 4.76 -17.11 27.20
C ASP A 128 4.81 -15.92 26.23
N THR A 129 3.76 -15.75 25.44
CA THR A 129 3.60 -14.62 24.51
C THR A 129 2.89 -13.42 25.14
N LEU A 130 2.49 -13.51 26.42
CA LEU A 130 1.84 -12.43 27.14
C LEU A 130 2.85 -11.60 27.96
N TYR A 131 2.78 -10.29 27.77
CA TYR A 131 3.58 -9.30 28.49
C TYR A 131 2.68 -8.38 29.29
N VAL A 132 3.25 -7.79 30.34
CA VAL A 132 2.61 -6.75 31.13
C VAL A 132 3.43 -5.48 30.99
N VAL A 133 2.76 -4.41 30.54
CA VAL A 133 3.35 -3.08 30.40
C VAL A 133 2.53 -2.14 31.26
N ASP A 134 3.17 -1.48 32.24
CA ASP A 134 2.48 -0.55 33.15
C ASP A 134 1.18 -1.12 33.76
N GLY A 135 1.22 -2.39 34.20
CA GLY A 135 0.07 -3.09 34.79
C GLY A 135 -1.02 -3.53 33.80
N LYS A 136 -0.83 -3.36 32.49
CA LYS A 136 -1.79 -3.74 31.45
C LYS A 136 -1.28 -4.93 30.64
N PRO A 137 -2.15 -5.91 30.31
CA PRO A 137 -1.76 -7.04 29.47
C PRO A 137 -1.57 -6.61 28.00
N VAL A 138 -0.50 -7.10 27.39
CA VAL A 138 -0.20 -6.94 25.96
C VAL A 138 0.23 -8.30 25.40
N MET A 139 -0.51 -8.79 24.41
CA MET A 139 -0.29 -10.07 23.75
C MET A 139 0.60 -9.89 22.53
N THR A 140 1.65 -10.71 22.42
CA THR A 140 2.51 -10.84 21.24
C THR A 140 2.15 -12.12 20.49
N PHE A 141 2.58 -12.28 19.23
CA PHE A 141 2.24 -13.44 18.39
C PHE A 141 0.74 -13.75 18.31
N TRP A 142 -0.10 -12.74 18.50
CA TRP A 142 -1.52 -12.88 18.22
C TRP A 142 -1.71 -13.13 16.72
N GLY A 143 -2.66 -14.00 16.37
CA GLY A 143 -2.76 -14.49 15.01
C GLY A 143 -1.77 -15.59 14.64
N PHE A 144 -1.13 -16.25 15.60
CA PHE A 144 -0.28 -17.41 15.35
C PHE A 144 -0.71 -18.61 16.19
N SER A 145 -0.47 -19.83 15.69
CA SER A 145 -0.65 -21.08 16.44
C SER A 145 0.68 -21.75 16.76
N ALA A 146 0.76 -22.35 17.96
CA ALA A 146 1.92 -23.15 18.40
C ALA A 146 2.11 -24.42 17.56
N ASP A 147 1.03 -24.92 16.96
CA ASP A 147 0.99 -26.19 16.26
C ASP A 147 0.40 -26.03 14.86
N ALA A 148 1.00 -26.69 13.87
CA ALA A 148 0.52 -26.65 12.49
C ALA A 148 -0.77 -27.47 12.29
N ASN A 149 -1.13 -28.33 13.26
CA ASN A 149 -2.16 -29.36 13.12
C ASN A 149 -3.35 -29.28 14.11
N LEU A 150 -3.48 -28.25 14.95
CA LEU A 150 -4.62 -28.11 15.86
C LEU A 150 -5.29 -26.72 15.76
N PRO A 151 -6.63 -26.63 15.72
CA PRO A 151 -7.33 -25.37 15.88
C PRO A 151 -7.13 -24.84 17.31
N GLY A 152 -6.78 -23.56 17.42
CA GLY A 152 -6.30 -22.90 18.62
C GLY A 152 -7.23 -23.02 19.83
N VAL A 153 -6.62 -23.32 20.98
CA VAL A 153 -7.19 -23.15 22.31
C VAL A 153 -6.21 -22.26 23.07
N PHE A 154 -6.70 -21.12 23.57
CA PHE A 154 -5.89 -20.05 24.18
C PHE A 154 -5.38 -20.38 25.60
N LEU A 155 -5.73 -21.54 26.15
CA LEU A 155 -5.19 -22.02 27.43
C LEU A 155 -4.96 -23.54 27.35
N ALA A 156 -3.70 -23.95 27.30
CA ALA A 156 -3.36 -25.29 27.70
C ALA A 156 -3.43 -25.35 29.24
N SER A 157 -4.27 -26.25 29.75
CA SER A 157 -4.30 -26.75 31.13
C SER A 157 -2.88 -26.94 31.74
N PRO A 158 -2.74 -26.87 33.08
CA PRO A 158 -1.48 -26.64 33.81
C PRO A 158 -0.31 -27.58 33.45
N PRO A 159 0.95 -27.20 33.77
CA PRO A 159 2.13 -27.94 33.35
C PRO A 159 2.06 -29.38 33.86
N VAL A 160 2.35 -30.33 32.96
CA VAL A 160 2.64 -31.71 33.33
C VAL A 160 3.85 -31.68 34.27
N SER A 161 3.60 -31.86 35.56
CA SER A 161 4.63 -32.19 36.55
C SER A 161 5.52 -33.32 36.01
N PRO A 162 6.83 -33.29 36.26
CA PRO A 162 7.70 -34.38 35.85
C PRO A 162 7.20 -35.67 36.49
N ARG A 163 6.75 -36.60 35.66
CA ARG A 163 6.21 -37.89 36.09
C ARG A 163 7.33 -38.64 36.81
N ALA A 164 7.22 -38.69 38.14
CA ALA A 164 8.05 -39.54 38.98
C ALA A 164 7.94 -41.00 38.51
N ALA A 165 9.07 -41.70 38.56
CA ALA A 165 9.22 -43.09 38.17
C ALA A 165 8.14 -43.98 38.82
N VAL A 166 7.30 -44.60 37.99
CA VAL A 166 6.35 -45.62 38.43
C VAL A 166 7.12 -46.93 38.67
N ARG A 167 7.20 -47.36 39.94
CA ARG A 167 7.51 -48.75 40.29
C ARG A 167 6.27 -49.63 40.03
N PRO A 168 6.44 -50.87 39.55
CA PRO A 168 5.33 -51.79 39.31
C PRO A 168 4.75 -52.32 40.64
N GLN A 169 3.42 -52.42 40.72
CA GLN A 169 2.71 -53.21 41.72
C GLN A 169 1.87 -54.31 41.04
N PRO A 170 1.67 -55.45 41.72
CA PRO A 170 1.29 -56.72 41.10
C PRO A 170 -0.23 -56.88 40.94
N MET A 171 -0.62 -57.60 39.89
CA MET A 171 -2.00 -58.08 39.64
C MET A 171 -2.20 -59.47 40.28
N PRO A 172 -3.39 -59.80 40.81
CA PRO A 172 -3.79 -61.17 41.08
C PRO A 172 -4.55 -61.82 39.90
N GLU A 173 -4.34 -63.14 39.79
CA GLU A 173 -4.88 -64.17 38.87
C GLU A 173 -6.43 -64.19 38.83
N ALA A 174 -7.09 -64.23 37.66
CA ALA A 174 -7.32 -65.35 36.73
C ALA A 174 -8.23 -66.49 37.28
N ILE A 175 -9.45 -66.62 36.73
CA ILE A 175 -10.20 -67.88 36.65
C ILE A 175 -10.69 -68.07 35.21
N MET A 176 -10.45 -69.29 34.73
CA MET A 176 -10.62 -69.76 33.36
C MET A 176 -12.07 -70.02 32.95
N ALA A 177 -12.35 -69.81 31.67
CA ALA A 177 -13.37 -70.55 30.92
C ALA A 177 -12.81 -70.89 29.53
N SER A 178 -13.11 -72.10 29.07
CA SER A 178 -12.32 -72.91 28.15
C SER A 178 -12.72 -72.81 26.67
N ALA A 179 -11.75 -73.19 25.82
CA ALA A 179 -11.86 -73.82 24.48
C ALA A 179 -11.98 -72.93 23.22
N PRO A 180 -11.54 -73.42 22.03
CA PRO A 180 -10.38 -74.27 21.72
C PRO A 180 -9.41 -73.59 20.72
N ALA A 181 -8.19 -74.13 20.64
CA ALA A 181 -7.15 -73.72 19.72
C ALA A 181 -7.51 -74.06 18.26
N VAL A 182 -7.55 -73.04 17.40
CA VAL A 182 -7.50 -73.21 15.94
C VAL A 182 -6.06 -72.99 15.50
N VAL A 183 -5.49 -74.03 14.91
CA VAL A 183 -4.15 -74.04 14.33
C VAL A 183 -4.15 -73.12 13.09
N ALA A 184 -3.39 -72.04 13.12
CA ALA A 184 -3.23 -71.14 11.97
C ALA A 184 -2.33 -71.80 10.92
N ALA A 185 -2.96 -72.40 9.90
CA ALA A 185 -2.30 -72.82 8.68
C ALA A 185 -1.86 -71.58 7.86
N GLY A 186 -0.65 -71.64 7.32
CA GLY A 186 0.01 -70.52 6.65
C GLY A 186 -0.70 -70.04 5.38
N THR A 187 -0.79 -68.73 5.22
CA THR A 187 -1.29 -68.07 4.01
C THR A 187 -0.14 -67.49 3.19
N ARG A 188 0.67 -68.36 2.58
CA ARG A 188 1.69 -67.98 1.59
C ARG A 188 1.13 -67.53 0.22
N SER A 189 -0.16 -67.20 0.12
CA SER A 189 -0.84 -66.94 -1.16
C SER A 189 -1.43 -65.52 -1.32
N VAL A 190 -1.45 -64.69 -0.28
CA VAL A 190 -2.20 -63.42 -0.32
C VAL A 190 -1.35 -62.24 -0.79
N TRP A 191 -0.03 -62.24 -0.54
CA TRP A 191 0.84 -61.11 -0.91
C TRP A 191 1.00 -60.93 -2.43
N TRP A 192 1.04 -62.04 -3.19
CA TRP A 192 1.14 -61.97 -4.65
C TRP A 192 -0.17 -61.49 -5.30
N GLN A 193 -1.32 -61.74 -4.65
CA GLN A 193 -2.61 -61.19 -5.07
C GLN A 193 -2.65 -59.67 -4.91
N TRP A 194 -2.10 -59.11 -3.82
CA TRP A 194 -1.98 -57.65 -3.65
C TRP A 194 -1.03 -57.01 -4.66
N LEU A 195 0.07 -57.68 -5.03
CA LEU A 195 0.97 -57.22 -6.09
C LEU A 195 0.30 -57.22 -7.48
N LEU A 196 -0.47 -58.27 -7.80
CA LEU A 196 -1.25 -58.31 -9.04
C LEU A 196 -2.34 -57.23 -9.06
N LEU A 197 -3.02 -56.97 -7.94
CA LEU A 197 -4.04 -55.93 -7.83
C LEU A 197 -3.43 -54.53 -7.99
N ALA A 198 -2.28 -54.28 -7.39
CA ALA A 198 -1.54 -53.03 -7.56
C ALA A 198 -1.05 -52.84 -9.01
N ALA A 199 -0.56 -53.91 -9.65
CA ALA A 199 -0.15 -53.88 -11.05
C ALA A 199 -1.34 -53.63 -12.00
N LEU A 200 -2.49 -54.28 -11.75
CA LEU A 200 -3.73 -54.05 -12.49
C LEU A 200 -4.22 -52.60 -12.34
N LEU A 201 -4.19 -52.06 -11.12
CA LEU A 201 -4.54 -50.66 -10.84
C LEU A 201 -3.63 -49.69 -11.60
N LEU A 202 -2.32 -49.93 -11.58
CA LEU A 202 -1.36 -49.12 -12.33
C LEU A 202 -1.61 -49.18 -13.84
N LEU A 203 -1.96 -50.36 -14.37
CA LEU A 203 -2.26 -50.54 -15.79
C LEU A 203 -3.57 -49.83 -16.17
N LEU A 204 -4.58 -49.86 -15.31
CA LEU A 204 -5.83 -49.10 -15.48
C LEU A 204 -5.58 -47.58 -15.43
N LEU A 205 -4.75 -47.11 -14.50
CA LEU A 205 -4.37 -45.68 -14.42
C LEU A 205 -3.57 -45.24 -15.64
N ALA A 206 -2.65 -46.08 -16.13
CA ALA A 206 -1.90 -45.81 -17.35
C ALA A 206 -2.81 -45.79 -18.59
N LEU A 207 -3.79 -46.70 -18.67
CA LEU A 207 -4.76 -46.75 -19.76
C LEU A 207 -5.73 -45.56 -19.72
N MET A 208 -6.18 -45.15 -18.54
CA MET A 208 -6.96 -43.92 -18.34
C MET A 208 -6.14 -42.69 -18.72
N ALA A 209 -4.88 -42.58 -18.27
CA ALA A 209 -4.00 -41.49 -18.65
C ALA A 209 -3.75 -41.47 -20.17
N TRP A 210 -3.62 -42.63 -20.82
CA TRP A 210 -3.48 -42.75 -22.27
C TRP A 210 -4.76 -42.35 -23.02
N LEU A 211 -5.95 -42.73 -22.52
CA LEU A 211 -7.23 -42.31 -23.07
C LEU A 211 -7.47 -40.80 -22.92
N VAL A 212 -7.03 -40.21 -21.82
CA VAL A 212 -7.25 -38.78 -21.49
C VAL A 212 -6.20 -37.87 -22.15
N ARG A 213 -5.01 -38.39 -22.46
CA ARG A 213 -3.90 -37.66 -23.11
C ARG A 213 -4.29 -36.89 -24.39
N PRO A 214 -5.09 -37.45 -25.33
CA PRO A 214 -5.52 -36.69 -26.51
C PRO A 214 -6.57 -35.61 -26.21
N TYR A 215 -7.23 -35.63 -25.05
CA TYR A 215 -8.27 -34.67 -24.66
C TYR A 215 -7.75 -33.54 -23.76
N LEU A 216 -6.61 -33.72 -23.06
CA LEU A 216 -5.95 -32.69 -22.25
C LEU A 216 -5.67 -31.35 -22.96
N PRO A 217 -5.18 -31.29 -24.21
CA PRO A 217 -4.89 -30.00 -24.86
C PRO A 217 -6.14 -29.16 -25.17
N HIS A 218 -7.34 -29.71 -25.02
CA HIS A 218 -8.61 -28.98 -25.19
C HIS A 218 -9.23 -28.53 -23.85
N LEU A 219 -8.83 -29.13 -22.72
CA LEU A 219 -9.39 -28.86 -21.39
C LEU A 219 -8.64 -27.76 -20.63
N GLU A 220 -7.32 -27.63 -20.83
CA GLU A 220 -6.48 -26.57 -20.24
C GLU A 220 -7.01 -25.13 -20.49
N PRO A 221 -7.33 -24.71 -21.73
CA PRO A 221 -7.76 -23.33 -21.96
C PRO A 221 -9.12 -23.01 -21.34
N TRP A 222 -10.00 -24.01 -21.17
CA TRP A 222 -11.33 -23.81 -20.60
C TRP A 222 -11.30 -23.72 -19.07
N LEU A 223 -10.48 -24.56 -18.42
CA LEU A 223 -10.27 -24.52 -16.98
C LEU A 223 -9.48 -23.27 -16.54
N GLU A 224 -8.50 -22.84 -17.34
CA GLU A 224 -7.76 -21.59 -17.10
C GLU A 224 -8.64 -20.35 -17.28
N ALA A 225 -9.56 -20.34 -18.25
CA ALA A 225 -10.47 -19.23 -18.47
C ALA A 225 -11.45 -19.06 -17.29
N GLU A 226 -12.06 -20.15 -16.83
CA GLU A 226 -13.01 -20.12 -15.72
C GLU A 226 -12.32 -19.77 -14.38
N ALA A 227 -11.09 -20.23 -14.16
CA ALA A 227 -10.28 -19.86 -13.00
C ALA A 227 -9.82 -18.38 -13.06
N ARG A 228 -9.47 -17.87 -14.24
CA ARG A 228 -9.13 -16.45 -14.45
C ARG A 228 -10.35 -15.54 -14.25
N ASP A 229 -11.52 -15.91 -14.74
CA ASP A 229 -12.75 -15.11 -14.56
C ASP A 229 -13.23 -15.09 -13.10
N ARG A 230 -13.09 -16.20 -12.37
CA ARG A 230 -13.35 -16.21 -10.91
C ARG A 230 -12.31 -15.40 -10.13
N ALA A 231 -11.04 -15.42 -10.54
CA ALA A 231 -10.00 -14.61 -9.90
C ALA A 231 -10.18 -13.10 -10.18
N LEU A 232 -10.51 -12.73 -11.43
CA LEU A 232 -10.77 -11.35 -11.84
C LEU A 232 -12.04 -10.78 -11.17
N SER A 233 -13.13 -11.55 -11.10
CA SER A 233 -14.38 -11.07 -10.47
C SER A 233 -14.24 -10.84 -8.96
N LEU A 234 -13.43 -11.64 -8.26
CA LEU A 234 -13.11 -11.41 -6.85
C LEU A 234 -12.14 -10.24 -6.66
N ALA A 235 -11.13 -10.11 -7.51
CA ALA A 235 -10.16 -9.02 -7.48
C ALA A 235 -10.74 -7.66 -7.89
N VAL A 236 -11.82 -7.61 -8.68
CA VAL A 236 -12.50 -6.37 -9.10
C VAL A 236 -13.53 -5.90 -8.07
N ARG A 237 -14.12 -6.80 -7.27
CA ARG A 237 -15.08 -6.40 -6.21
C ARG A 237 -14.42 -5.72 -5.01
N GLN A 238 -13.26 -6.19 -4.56
CA GLN A 238 -12.53 -5.57 -3.43
C GLN A 238 -12.13 -4.08 -3.65
N PRO A 239 -11.60 -3.66 -4.81
CA PRO A 239 -11.16 -2.29 -5.01
C PRO A 239 -12.33 -1.31 -5.18
N VAL A 240 -13.45 -1.73 -5.77
CA VAL A 240 -14.61 -0.84 -5.96
C VAL A 240 -15.27 -0.50 -4.64
N GLU A 241 -15.42 -1.46 -3.73
CA GLU A 241 -15.98 -1.22 -2.39
C GLU A 241 -15.07 -0.31 -1.54
N LEU A 242 -13.75 -0.50 -1.64
CA LEU A 242 -12.78 0.35 -0.93
C LEU A 242 -12.75 1.78 -1.52
N GLN A 243 -12.83 1.92 -2.84
CA GLN A 243 -12.89 3.22 -3.50
C GLN A 243 -14.19 3.96 -3.16
N LYS A 244 -15.31 3.24 -3.11
CA LYS A 244 -16.60 3.80 -2.71
C LYS A 244 -16.60 4.23 -1.24
N ALA A 245 -16.08 3.42 -0.33
CA ALA A 245 -15.91 3.82 1.07
C ALA A 245 -15.02 5.06 1.21
N ARG A 246 -13.98 5.18 0.38
CA ARG A 246 -13.11 6.36 0.37
C ARG A 246 -13.79 7.59 -0.23
N SER A 247 -14.62 7.45 -1.27
CA SER A 247 -15.38 8.58 -1.80
C SER A 247 -16.43 9.06 -0.81
N ASP A 248 -17.11 8.13 -0.14
CA ASP A 248 -18.18 8.45 0.80
C ASP A 248 -17.61 9.16 2.04
N THR A 249 -16.46 8.70 2.55
CA THR A 249 -15.74 9.37 3.65
C THR A 249 -15.28 10.78 3.26
N LEU A 250 -14.71 10.96 2.07
CA LEU A 250 -14.30 12.28 1.58
C LEU A 250 -15.48 13.24 1.38
N GLN A 251 -16.63 12.73 0.90
CA GLN A 251 -17.84 13.52 0.78
C GLN A 251 -18.37 13.95 2.16
N GLN A 252 -18.37 13.02 3.13
CA GLN A 252 -18.82 13.32 4.48
C GLN A 252 -17.90 14.34 5.19
N GLU A 253 -16.58 14.24 5.00
CA GLU A 253 -15.63 15.24 5.49
C GLU A 253 -15.84 16.61 4.83
N ASN A 254 -16.15 16.66 3.53
CA ASN A 254 -16.43 17.93 2.84
C ASN A 254 -17.66 18.62 3.42
N GLU A 255 -18.74 17.87 3.66
CA GLU A 255 -19.96 18.41 4.26
C GLU A 255 -19.73 18.87 5.71
N ASN A 256 -18.96 18.11 6.50
CA ASN A 256 -18.61 18.53 7.86
C ASN A 256 -17.78 19.82 7.88
N LEU A 257 -16.79 19.92 6.98
CA LEU A 257 -15.97 21.14 6.83
C LEU A 257 -16.81 22.34 6.39
N ARG A 258 -17.80 22.14 5.50
CA ARG A 258 -18.74 23.19 5.10
C ARG A 258 -19.57 23.70 6.27
N LEU A 259 -20.05 22.80 7.12
CA LEU A 259 -20.78 23.17 8.34
C LEU A 259 -19.88 23.91 9.34
N GLU A 260 -18.63 23.48 9.49
CA GLU A 260 -17.65 24.13 10.36
C GLU A 260 -17.27 25.52 9.86
N LEU A 261 -17.04 25.67 8.56
CA LEU A 261 -16.84 26.97 7.90
C LEU A 261 -18.04 27.89 8.11
N ALA A 262 -19.27 27.39 7.94
CA ALA A 262 -20.49 28.17 8.17
C ALA A 262 -20.59 28.61 9.65
N ARG A 263 -20.25 27.73 10.60
CA ARG A 263 -20.22 28.05 12.03
C ARG A 263 -19.18 29.11 12.35
N LEU A 264 -17.95 28.96 11.88
CA LEU A 264 -16.86 29.91 12.11
C LEU A 264 -17.17 31.27 11.48
N THR A 265 -17.81 31.28 10.30
CA THR A 265 -18.25 32.52 9.65
C THR A 265 -19.31 33.24 10.49
N ASN A 266 -20.29 32.51 11.04
CA ASN A 266 -21.30 33.09 11.93
C ASN A 266 -20.68 33.59 13.25
N GLU A 267 -19.71 32.86 13.80
CA GLU A 267 -19.01 33.28 15.01
C GLU A 267 -18.12 34.53 14.79
N ALA A 268 -17.48 34.63 13.61
CA ALA A 268 -16.76 35.83 13.19
C ALA A 268 -17.72 37.02 12.97
N ALA A 269 -18.89 36.80 12.36
CA ALA A 269 -19.91 37.84 12.19
C ALA A 269 -20.44 38.35 13.54
N ARG A 270 -20.68 37.45 14.51
CA ARG A 270 -21.08 37.84 15.87
C ARG A 270 -20.00 38.67 16.56
N ARG A 271 -18.75 38.20 16.58
CA ARG A 271 -17.64 38.96 17.20
C ARG A 271 -17.37 40.29 16.48
N GLY A 272 -17.54 40.35 15.16
CA GLY A 272 -17.45 41.59 14.39
C GLY A 272 -18.55 42.59 14.75
N GLY A 273 -19.78 42.11 15.01
CA GLY A 273 -20.87 42.93 15.54
C GLY A 273 -20.59 43.46 16.94
N ASP A 274 -19.95 42.65 17.80
CA ASP A 274 -19.56 43.06 19.15
C ASP A 274 -18.40 44.07 19.16
N CYS A 275 -17.50 44.02 18.17
CA CYS A 275 -16.42 45.00 17.99
C CYS A 275 -16.85 46.31 17.30
N ALA A 276 -18.07 46.38 16.76
CA ALA A 276 -18.62 47.61 16.18
C ALA A 276 -19.18 48.58 17.24
N ALA A 277 -19.21 48.17 18.51
CA ALA A 277 -19.57 49.06 19.62
C ALA A 277 -18.31 49.69 20.24
N ALA A 278 -18.25 51.02 20.18
CA ALA A 278 -17.29 51.91 20.86
C ALA A 278 -15.93 52.13 20.17
N ILE A 279 -15.93 53.01 19.16
CA ILE A 279 -14.90 54.04 19.04
C ILE A 279 -15.63 55.39 19.13
N VAL A 280 -15.64 55.98 20.32
CA VAL A 280 -16.02 57.38 20.52
C VAL A 280 -14.77 58.23 20.23
N VAL A 281 -14.73 58.87 19.07
CA VAL A 281 -13.82 59.99 18.80
C VAL A 281 -14.60 61.28 19.02
N PRO A 282 -14.08 62.26 19.79
CA PRO A 282 -14.75 63.55 19.94
C PRO A 282 -14.57 64.35 18.64
N GLY A 283 -15.69 64.58 17.93
CA GLY A 283 -15.77 65.47 16.79
C GLY A 283 -15.85 64.75 15.43
N GLY A 284 -17.07 64.41 15.01
CA GLY A 284 -17.36 63.98 13.64
C GLY A 284 -18.33 62.78 13.60
N VAL A 285 -19.58 63.04 13.24
CA VAL A 285 -20.58 61.99 12.95
C VAL A 285 -20.21 61.31 11.63
N VAL A 286 -19.96 60.00 11.66
CA VAL A 286 -20.10 59.13 10.49
C VAL A 286 -21.17 58.09 10.81
N VAL A 287 -22.31 58.23 10.16
CA VAL A 287 -23.34 57.20 10.06
C VAL A 287 -22.89 56.24 8.96
N ALA A 288 -22.53 55.00 9.31
CA ALA A 288 -22.39 53.93 8.33
C ALA A 288 -23.70 53.12 8.34
N ASP A 289 -24.56 53.45 7.38
CA ASP A 289 -25.76 52.68 7.06
C ASP A 289 -25.38 51.39 6.32
N SER A 290 -26.15 50.34 6.58
CA SER A 290 -25.93 48.96 6.24
C SER A 290 -26.68 48.59 4.96
N ASN A 291 -26.01 48.44 3.81
CA ASN A 291 -26.40 47.51 2.74
C ASN A 291 -25.50 47.60 1.50
N ALA A 292 -24.62 46.63 1.31
CA ALA A 292 -24.18 46.16 -0.02
C ALA A 292 -23.49 44.79 0.13
N PRO A 293 -24.04 43.70 -0.43
CA PRO A 293 -23.33 42.42 -0.48
C PRO A 293 -22.36 42.41 -1.67
N ILE A 294 -21.10 42.09 -1.41
CA ILE A 294 -20.13 41.71 -2.45
C ILE A 294 -20.27 40.20 -2.66
N GLU A 295 -21.04 39.79 -3.67
CA GLU A 295 -21.06 38.40 -4.15
C GLU A 295 -19.91 38.14 -5.13
N ARG A 296 -19.16 37.05 -4.90
CA ARG A 296 -18.28 36.41 -5.89
C ARG A 296 -18.81 34.99 -6.13
N SER A 297 -19.54 34.83 -7.23
CA SER A 297 -20.22 33.59 -7.63
C SER A 297 -19.27 32.56 -8.25
N ALA A 298 -19.47 31.28 -7.89
CA ALA A 298 -19.22 30.06 -8.66
C ALA A 298 -20.01 28.94 -7.94
N ALA A 299 -20.86 28.09 -8.51
CA ALA A 299 -21.24 27.62 -9.86
C ALA A 299 -22.72 27.11 -9.76
N PRO A 300 -23.30 26.17 -10.57
CA PRO A 300 -22.99 25.58 -11.89
C PRO A 300 -24.21 25.56 -12.88
N ASP A 301 -24.03 24.86 -14.01
CA ASP A 301 -24.81 24.82 -15.26
C ASP A 301 -26.28 24.32 -15.26
N ALA A 302 -26.96 24.73 -16.36
CA ALA A 302 -28.04 24.11 -17.15
C ALA A 302 -29.50 24.63 -16.97
N PRO A 303 -30.41 24.40 -17.95
CA PRO A 303 -30.46 24.92 -19.32
C PRO A 303 -31.82 25.65 -19.59
N PRO A 304 -32.06 26.33 -20.73
CA PRO A 304 -33.44 26.66 -21.11
C PRO A 304 -33.91 25.86 -22.32
N ALA A 305 -35.06 25.22 -22.13
CA ALA A 305 -35.94 24.73 -23.17
C ALA A 305 -36.92 25.84 -23.59
N GLY A 306 -37.18 25.93 -24.89
CA GLY A 306 -38.51 26.15 -25.47
C GLY A 306 -39.13 27.55 -25.39
N ALA A 307 -39.13 28.25 -26.53
CA ALA A 307 -40.34 28.89 -27.05
C ALA A 307 -40.21 29.06 -28.57
N ASP A 308 -41.18 28.50 -29.28
CA ASP A 308 -41.38 28.49 -30.74
C ASP A 308 -41.51 29.93 -31.31
N VAL A 309 -41.31 30.20 -32.62
CA VAL A 309 -42.32 30.05 -33.68
C VAL A 309 -41.69 30.28 -35.08
N ASN A 310 -41.94 29.32 -35.99
CA ASN A 310 -42.06 29.31 -37.47
C ASN A 310 -41.04 30.07 -38.36
N VAL A 311 -40.21 29.37 -39.17
CA VAL A 311 -40.47 28.72 -40.48
C VAL A 311 -40.85 29.67 -41.63
N ALA A 312 -39.91 29.89 -42.56
CA ALA A 312 -40.18 29.96 -44.00
C ALA A 312 -38.90 29.63 -44.81
N ASP A 313 -39.04 28.62 -45.65
CA ASP A 313 -38.11 28.07 -46.64
C ASP A 313 -38.02 28.98 -47.89
N LYS A 314 -36.83 29.11 -48.50
CA LYS A 314 -36.67 29.08 -49.98
C LYS A 314 -35.21 29.07 -50.45
N ASN A 315 -34.93 28.05 -51.27
CA ASN A 315 -33.82 27.87 -52.21
C ASN A 315 -33.40 29.09 -53.04
N ALA A 316 -32.09 29.19 -53.34
CA ALA A 316 -31.48 29.09 -54.69
C ALA A 316 -30.31 30.07 -54.94
N GLY A 317 -29.13 29.51 -55.26
CA GLY A 317 -28.41 29.84 -56.50
C GLY A 317 -27.31 30.92 -56.51
N LYS A 318 -26.06 30.43 -56.66
CA LYS A 318 -25.01 30.88 -57.59
C LYS A 318 -24.37 32.29 -57.45
N ASP A 319 -23.05 32.33 -57.18
CA ASP A 319 -22.01 32.50 -58.22
C ASP A 319 -20.58 32.59 -57.62
N GLN A 320 -19.66 31.82 -58.19
CA GLN A 320 -18.19 31.99 -58.20
C GLN A 320 -17.88 32.66 -59.58
N PRO A 321 -16.75 33.37 -59.89
CA PRO A 321 -15.40 32.97 -59.49
C PRO A 321 -14.22 34.00 -59.47
N GLN A 322 -13.07 33.50 -58.97
CA GLN A 322 -11.67 33.66 -59.44
C GLN A 322 -10.89 35.00 -59.38
N GLY A 323 -9.61 34.87 -58.99
CA GLY A 323 -8.47 35.73 -59.40
C GLY A 323 -7.35 35.77 -58.36
N LYS A 324 -6.32 34.90 -58.44
CA LYS A 324 -4.96 35.11 -59.02
C LYS A 324 -4.05 36.08 -58.22
N GLY A 325 -2.85 35.58 -57.83
CA GLY A 325 -1.70 36.35 -57.30
C GLY A 325 -1.04 37.25 -58.35
N PRO A 326 0.26 37.64 -58.27
CA PRO A 326 1.37 37.01 -57.53
C PRO A 326 2.42 37.98 -56.90
N ASP A 327 3.48 37.34 -56.38
CA ASP A 327 4.85 37.73 -55.96
C ASP A 327 5.46 39.07 -56.40
N ASP A 328 6.37 39.60 -55.56
CA ASP A 328 7.65 40.16 -56.03
C ASP A 328 8.79 40.11 -54.99
N LYS A 329 10.01 39.90 -55.53
CA LYS A 329 11.32 39.67 -54.87
C LYS A 329 12.10 40.99 -54.67
N ASN A 330 13.03 41.02 -53.70
CA ASN A 330 14.49 41.33 -53.80
C ASN A 330 15.05 41.84 -52.44
N VAL A 331 16.05 41.19 -51.83
CA VAL A 331 17.53 41.37 -51.93
C VAL A 331 18.11 42.40 -50.95
N ASP A 332 19.01 41.95 -50.05
CA ASP A 332 20.45 42.28 -49.94
C ASP A 332 20.99 41.66 -48.61
N LYS A 333 21.84 40.61 -48.63
CA LYS A 333 23.32 40.59 -48.59
C LYS A 333 23.95 41.36 -47.40
N GLY A 334 24.75 40.64 -46.61
CA GLY A 334 25.51 41.20 -45.50
C GLY A 334 26.37 40.17 -44.74
N ASN A 335 27.41 39.69 -45.42
CA ASN A 335 28.45 38.78 -44.92
C ASN A 335 29.35 39.47 -43.86
N ARG A 336 29.79 38.74 -42.82
CA ARG A 336 31.20 38.72 -42.35
C ARG A 336 31.45 37.58 -41.35
N LYS A 337 32.65 37.04 -41.46
CA LYS A 337 33.17 35.74 -41.00
C LYS A 337 34.41 35.98 -40.14
N GLY A 338 34.45 35.33 -38.96
CA GLY A 338 35.63 34.81 -38.24
C GLY A 338 36.70 35.79 -37.73
N PRO A 339 37.74 35.30 -37.01
CA PRO A 339 38.08 33.89 -36.74
C PRO A 339 38.50 33.55 -35.29
N ASP A 340 38.75 32.25 -35.11
CA ASP A 340 39.23 31.51 -33.93
C ASP A 340 40.64 31.89 -33.43
N ASP A 341 40.96 31.57 -32.16
CA ASP A 341 42.18 30.81 -31.83
C ASP A 341 42.27 30.32 -30.35
N LYS A 342 42.41 28.99 -30.21
CA LYS A 342 43.28 28.16 -29.35
C LYS A 342 43.47 28.46 -27.83
N GLY A 343 43.26 27.40 -27.00
CA GLY A 343 43.77 27.24 -25.61
C GLY A 343 45.30 26.98 -25.54
N PRO A 344 45.90 26.35 -24.50
CA PRO A 344 45.33 25.53 -23.39
C PRO A 344 46.05 25.69 -22.00
N GLN A 345 45.81 24.72 -21.08
CA GLN A 345 46.55 24.35 -19.84
C GLN A 345 46.24 25.15 -18.56
N ASP A 346 46.29 24.66 -17.32
CA ASP A 346 46.32 23.36 -16.61
C ASP A 346 46.45 23.76 -15.09
N LYS A 347 46.29 22.82 -14.15
CA LYS A 347 46.55 22.87 -12.68
C LYS A 347 45.38 23.18 -11.74
N GLY A 348 44.93 22.15 -11.01
CA GLY A 348 44.60 22.29 -9.57
C GLY A 348 45.85 22.01 -8.71
N PRO A 349 45.74 21.70 -7.41
CA PRO A 349 44.73 22.03 -6.39
C PRO A 349 45.38 22.65 -5.12
N GLN A 350 44.62 23.20 -4.17
CA GLN A 350 45.13 23.35 -2.79
C GLN A 350 44.05 23.52 -1.71
N ASP A 351 44.03 22.55 -0.79
CA ASP A 351 43.46 22.60 0.56
C ASP A 351 44.07 23.73 1.39
N LYS A 352 43.26 24.35 2.26
CA LYS A 352 43.64 24.73 3.63
C LYS A 352 42.42 24.72 4.56
N GLY A 353 42.46 23.83 5.55
CA GLY A 353 41.62 23.90 6.73
C GLY A 353 42.06 25.01 7.70
N GLY A 354 41.14 25.39 8.59
CA GLY A 354 41.39 26.31 9.70
C GLY A 354 40.22 26.22 10.68
N ASN A 355 40.51 25.68 11.85
CA ASN A 355 39.63 25.39 12.98
C ASN A 355 39.71 26.55 14.00
N ASP A 356 38.62 26.93 14.69
CA ASP A 356 38.66 27.33 16.11
C ASP A 356 37.26 27.60 16.74
N LYS A 357 36.89 26.69 17.67
CA LYS A 357 36.40 26.84 19.06
C LYS A 357 35.24 27.78 19.47
N ASN A 358 34.18 27.10 19.96
CA ASN A 358 33.40 27.26 21.23
C ASN A 358 32.98 28.65 21.77
N MET A 359 31.66 28.86 21.99
CA MET A 359 31.00 28.76 23.31
C MET A 359 29.46 28.95 23.27
N ALA A 360 28.75 28.03 23.93
CA ALA A 360 27.46 28.08 24.65
C ALA A 360 26.32 29.08 24.31
N GLY A 361 25.09 28.53 24.20
CA GLY A 361 23.92 29.05 24.93
C GLY A 361 22.60 29.29 24.17
N LYS A 362 21.62 28.39 24.43
CA LYS A 362 20.16 28.61 24.58
C LYS A 362 19.20 28.78 23.38
N ASP A 363 18.14 27.97 23.49
CA ASP A 363 16.73 28.08 23.10
C ASP A 363 16.28 28.26 21.64
N GLU A 364 15.40 27.31 21.27
CA GLU A 364 14.21 27.41 20.40
C GLU A 364 14.33 28.18 19.08
N SER A 365 14.21 27.44 17.97
CA SER A 365 13.13 27.63 16.97
C SER A 365 13.39 26.77 15.73
N GLN A 366 12.42 25.93 15.45
CA GLN A 366 12.17 25.25 14.19
C GLN A 366 12.30 26.24 13.02
N LYS A 367 13.29 26.04 12.16
CA LYS A 367 13.42 26.76 10.88
C LYS A 367 13.72 25.75 9.78
N ASP A 368 12.76 25.66 8.86
CA ASP A 368 12.85 24.94 7.60
C ASP A 368 14.17 25.24 6.86
N GLY A 369 14.93 24.18 6.59
CA GLY A 369 16.05 24.19 5.65
C GLY A 369 15.55 24.16 4.19
N PRO A 370 16.36 24.63 3.22
CA PRO A 370 15.88 25.13 1.93
C PRO A 370 15.46 24.01 0.96
N LYS A 371 14.28 24.18 0.32
CA LYS A 371 13.90 23.50 -0.93
C LYS A 371 14.94 23.81 -2.02
N LYS A 372 15.89 22.90 -2.26
CA LYS A 372 16.84 23.03 -3.39
C LYS A 372 16.84 21.87 -4.41
N ASP A 373 16.01 20.84 -4.20
CA ASP A 373 16.02 19.63 -5.04
C ASP A 373 14.63 19.24 -5.59
N GLU A 374 13.75 20.19 -5.89
CA GLU A 374 12.46 19.90 -6.53
C GLU A 374 12.55 20.18 -8.04
N PRO A 375 12.46 19.16 -8.93
CA PRO A 375 12.62 19.35 -10.37
C PRO A 375 11.44 20.14 -10.94
N LYS A 376 11.70 21.06 -11.87
CA LYS A 376 10.63 21.86 -12.47
C LYS A 376 9.79 20.96 -13.40
N PRO A 377 8.44 20.91 -13.24
CA PRO A 377 7.59 19.99 -14.00
C PRO A 377 7.80 20.11 -15.52
N MET A 378 7.82 18.96 -16.21
CA MET A 378 7.90 18.92 -17.67
C MET A 378 6.79 19.79 -18.30
N THR A 379 7.19 20.69 -19.20
CA THR A 379 6.26 21.44 -20.05
C THR A 379 6.38 20.91 -21.46
N VAL A 380 5.28 20.41 -22.02
CA VAL A 380 5.21 19.87 -23.37
C VAL A 380 4.68 20.96 -24.31
N PRO A 381 5.42 21.33 -25.37
CA PRO A 381 4.91 22.28 -26.36
C PRO A 381 3.63 21.76 -27.01
N PRO A 382 2.58 22.59 -27.16
CA PRO A 382 1.30 22.16 -27.72
C PRO A 382 1.44 21.65 -29.17
N GLU A 383 2.37 22.22 -29.94
CA GLU A 383 2.69 21.76 -31.30
C GLU A 383 3.32 20.37 -31.33
N ALA A 384 4.13 20.02 -30.31
CA ALA A 384 4.77 18.70 -30.23
C ALA A 384 3.74 17.60 -29.97
N LYS A 385 2.73 17.88 -29.14
CA LYS A 385 1.60 16.97 -28.89
C LYS A 385 0.77 16.73 -30.16
N GLN A 386 0.58 17.75 -31.00
CA GLN A 386 -0.20 17.63 -32.24
C GLN A 386 0.55 16.86 -33.35
N LYS A 387 1.86 17.06 -33.44
CA LYS A 387 2.71 16.44 -34.47
C LYS A 387 3.34 15.11 -34.04
N GLY A 388 3.16 14.71 -32.78
CA GLY A 388 3.84 13.55 -32.19
C GLY A 388 5.35 13.72 -32.08
N ASP A 389 5.83 14.96 -31.98
CA ASP A 389 7.26 15.27 -31.89
C ASP A 389 7.80 14.95 -30.49
N LEU A 390 9.04 14.47 -30.43
CA LEU A 390 9.77 14.11 -29.21
C LEU A 390 11.03 14.96 -29.03
N ALA A 391 11.34 15.89 -29.94
CA ALA A 391 12.56 16.69 -29.90
C ALA A 391 12.74 17.48 -28.58
N PHE A 392 11.63 17.86 -27.93
CA PHE A 392 11.64 18.55 -26.63
C PHE A 392 12.21 17.70 -25.49
N LEU A 393 12.23 16.36 -25.64
CA LEU A 393 12.80 15.44 -24.66
C LEU A 393 14.33 15.39 -24.68
N LYS A 394 14.98 16.00 -25.68
CA LYS A 394 16.45 15.99 -25.76
C LYS A 394 17.09 16.61 -24.50
N GLY A 395 17.86 15.82 -23.77
CA GLY A 395 18.63 16.24 -22.60
C GLY A 395 18.42 15.37 -21.36
N ASP A 396 18.89 15.87 -20.22
CA ASP A 396 18.78 15.22 -18.92
C ASP A 396 17.46 15.56 -18.22
N TRP A 397 16.81 14.55 -17.68
CA TRP A 397 15.54 14.63 -16.96
C TRP A 397 15.64 13.90 -15.64
N ARG A 398 15.24 14.57 -14.58
CA ARG A 398 15.21 14.04 -13.23
C ARG A 398 13.80 13.56 -12.92
N SER A 399 13.73 12.34 -12.44
CA SER A 399 12.53 11.74 -11.90
C SER A 399 12.69 11.65 -10.39
N ARG A 400 11.80 12.31 -9.66
CA ARG A 400 11.61 12.02 -8.23
C ARG A 400 10.41 11.11 -8.09
N THR A 401 10.70 9.92 -7.60
CA THR A 401 9.71 8.90 -7.34
C THR A 401 9.59 8.75 -5.83
N GLY A 402 8.38 8.61 -5.31
CA GLY A 402 8.17 8.23 -3.91
C GLY A 402 8.54 6.76 -3.64
N LEU A 403 9.31 6.12 -4.53
CA LEU A 403 9.62 4.71 -4.48
C LEU A 403 10.73 4.44 -3.47
N ALA A 404 10.61 3.27 -2.83
CA ALA A 404 11.67 2.67 -2.05
C ALA A 404 12.17 1.41 -2.75
N THR A 405 13.48 1.13 -2.66
CA THR A 405 14.03 -0.17 -3.08
C THR A 405 13.51 -1.29 -2.18
N ALA A 406 13.66 -2.54 -2.65
CA ALA A 406 13.44 -3.72 -1.80
C ALA A 406 14.35 -3.75 -0.56
N THR A 407 15.45 -3.00 -0.55
CA THR A 407 16.36 -2.83 0.60
C THR A 407 15.98 -1.68 1.53
N GLY A 408 14.81 -1.05 1.33
CA GLY A 408 14.31 0.05 2.16
C GLY A 408 14.95 1.41 1.87
N GLU A 409 15.71 1.54 0.78
CA GLU A 409 16.27 2.82 0.35
C GLU A 409 15.16 3.67 -0.26
N ARG A 410 14.79 4.75 0.43
CA ARG A 410 13.77 5.71 -0.02
C ARG A 410 14.42 6.78 -0.89
N ASP A 411 13.64 7.35 -1.83
CA ASP A 411 14.04 8.46 -2.70
C ASP A 411 15.13 8.06 -3.71
N LEU A 412 14.93 6.92 -4.40
CA LEU A 412 15.65 6.69 -5.65
C LEU A 412 15.31 7.83 -6.62
N ARG A 413 16.36 8.46 -7.17
CA ARG A 413 16.25 9.56 -8.13
C ARG A 413 16.76 9.12 -9.50
N PRO A 414 15.94 8.45 -10.32
CA PRO A 414 16.29 8.15 -11.70
C PRO A 414 16.56 9.42 -12.50
N ASN A 415 17.65 9.42 -13.24
CA ASN A 415 17.99 10.41 -14.25
C ASN A 415 17.91 9.77 -15.63
N TYR A 416 17.10 10.34 -16.51
CA TYR A 416 16.92 9.93 -17.89
C TYR A 416 17.68 10.88 -18.80
N ASN A 417 18.59 10.35 -19.62
CA ASN A 417 19.22 11.09 -20.70
C ASN A 417 18.58 10.62 -22.01
N LEU A 418 17.77 11.47 -22.63
CA LEU A 418 17.00 11.15 -23.84
C LEU A 418 17.49 12.02 -25.01
N ASP A 419 17.43 11.46 -26.22
CA ASP A 419 17.71 12.16 -27.47
C ASP A 419 16.46 12.84 -28.06
N ASP A 420 16.61 13.47 -29.22
CA ASP A 420 15.51 14.14 -29.94
C ASP A 420 14.48 13.17 -30.55
N LYS A 421 14.74 11.87 -30.52
CA LYS A 421 13.82 10.79 -30.92
C LYS A 421 13.23 10.09 -29.71
N GLY A 422 13.49 10.57 -28.49
CA GLY A 422 13.02 9.98 -27.25
C GLY A 422 13.77 8.71 -26.82
N LYS A 423 14.87 8.33 -27.48
CA LYS A 423 15.69 7.17 -27.09
C LYS A 423 16.82 7.59 -26.19
N GLY A 424 17.22 6.72 -25.28
CA GLY A 424 18.33 7.03 -24.39
C GLY A 424 18.50 6.02 -23.28
N LYS A 425 18.89 6.50 -22.10
CA LYS A 425 19.12 5.65 -20.93
C LYS A 425 18.61 6.26 -19.65
N VAL A 426 18.18 5.39 -18.74
CA VAL A 426 17.93 5.71 -17.33
C VAL A 426 19.15 5.31 -16.50
N SER A 427 19.49 6.13 -15.52
CA SER A 427 20.54 5.85 -14.54
C SER A 427 20.11 6.29 -13.14
N PHE A 428 20.47 5.54 -12.11
CA PHE A 428 20.35 5.97 -10.72
C PHE A 428 21.49 5.40 -9.89
N VAL A 429 21.80 6.09 -8.79
CA VAL A 429 22.87 5.70 -7.87
C VAL A 429 22.22 5.26 -6.57
N GLN A 430 22.56 4.05 -6.13
CA GLN A 430 22.16 3.52 -4.82
C GLN A 430 22.91 4.24 -3.69
N LYS A 431 22.40 4.14 -2.46
CA LYS A 431 23.03 4.73 -1.26
C LYS A 431 24.46 4.24 -1.02
N ASN A 432 24.80 3.05 -1.50
CA ASN A 432 26.15 2.49 -1.45
C ASN A 432 27.10 3.03 -2.55
N GLY A 433 26.64 3.95 -3.39
CA GLY A 433 27.40 4.53 -4.51
C GLY A 433 27.36 3.72 -5.81
N THR A 434 26.68 2.58 -5.84
CA THR A 434 26.57 1.74 -7.04
C THR A 434 25.62 2.35 -8.05
N THR A 435 26.09 2.55 -9.28
CA THR A 435 25.27 3.01 -10.41
C THR A 435 24.53 1.85 -11.07
N CYS A 436 23.26 2.08 -11.38
CA CYS A 436 22.39 1.18 -12.12
C CYS A 436 21.94 1.85 -13.42
N GLU A 437 21.95 1.12 -14.54
CA GLU A 437 21.58 1.66 -15.85
C GLU A 437 20.66 0.71 -16.64
N ALA A 438 19.77 1.30 -17.45
CA ALA A 438 18.99 0.60 -18.47
C ALA A 438 18.70 1.49 -19.69
N PRO A 439 18.49 0.90 -20.89
CA PRO A 439 17.97 1.63 -22.04
C PRO A 439 16.53 2.12 -21.77
N ALA A 440 16.21 3.32 -22.23
CA ALA A 440 14.89 3.94 -22.12
C ALA A 440 14.43 4.48 -23.48
N GLU A 441 13.11 4.45 -23.73
CA GLU A 441 12.51 4.96 -24.96
C GLU A 441 11.17 5.65 -24.65
N ALA A 442 11.00 6.85 -25.18
CA ALA A 442 9.77 7.63 -25.10
C ALA A 442 8.97 7.49 -26.39
N ARG A 443 7.64 7.42 -26.26
CA ARG A 443 6.70 7.38 -27.39
C ARG A 443 5.39 8.05 -27.02
N TRP A 444 4.68 8.51 -28.04
CA TRP A 444 3.30 8.94 -27.88
C TRP A 444 2.35 7.73 -27.91
N ASP A 445 1.40 7.71 -26.98
CA ASP A 445 0.31 6.74 -26.91
C ASP A 445 -1.02 7.52 -26.82
N GLY A 446 -1.60 7.80 -27.99
CA GLY A 446 -2.70 8.75 -28.11
C GLY A 446 -2.30 10.14 -27.61
N SER A 447 -2.95 10.61 -26.54
CA SER A 447 -2.68 11.90 -25.90
C SER A 447 -1.66 11.86 -24.75
N LYS A 448 -1.14 10.67 -24.42
CA LYS A 448 -0.20 10.44 -23.33
C LYS A 448 1.21 10.26 -23.86
N LEU A 449 2.18 10.85 -23.18
CA LEU A 449 3.58 10.57 -23.41
C LEU A 449 4.00 9.41 -22.50
N VAL A 450 4.53 8.35 -23.08
CA VAL A 450 4.97 7.14 -22.38
C VAL A 450 6.48 7.03 -22.48
N ILE A 451 7.20 6.98 -21.35
CA ILE A 451 8.64 6.74 -21.26
C ILE A 451 8.83 5.36 -20.63
N GLU A 452 9.34 4.41 -21.41
CA GLU A 452 9.49 3.00 -21.01
C GLU A 452 10.97 2.65 -20.85
N GLU A 453 11.31 2.00 -19.76
CA GLU A 453 12.61 1.35 -19.59
C GLU A 453 12.59 0.01 -20.35
N LYS A 454 13.40 -0.13 -21.40
CA LYS A 454 13.39 -1.30 -22.30
C LYS A 454 13.96 -2.57 -21.67
N ALA A 455 14.67 -2.46 -20.55
CA ALA A 455 15.19 -3.58 -19.80
C ALA A 455 15.23 -3.25 -18.30
N ASN A 456 15.31 -4.30 -17.47
CA ASN A 456 15.54 -4.16 -16.04
C ASN A 456 16.88 -3.46 -15.79
N PRO A 457 16.93 -2.34 -15.03
CA PRO A 457 18.17 -1.66 -14.69
C PRO A 457 19.17 -2.61 -14.04
N LYS A 458 20.37 -2.67 -14.61
CA LYS A 458 21.48 -3.50 -14.12
C LYS A 458 22.48 -2.63 -13.39
N CYS A 459 22.86 -3.07 -12.20
CA CYS A 459 23.80 -2.37 -11.34
C CYS A 459 25.19 -2.99 -11.44
N ALA A 460 26.23 -2.20 -11.16
CA ALA A 460 27.61 -2.68 -11.20
C ALA A 460 27.90 -3.80 -10.17
N ASP A 461 27.09 -3.90 -9.11
CA ASP A 461 27.15 -4.98 -8.10
C ASP A 461 26.42 -6.27 -8.51
N GLY A 462 25.93 -6.34 -9.75
CA GLY A 462 25.22 -7.51 -10.29
C GLY A 462 23.74 -7.59 -9.93
N LYS A 463 23.22 -6.67 -9.10
CA LYS A 463 21.78 -6.61 -8.81
C LYS A 463 20.99 -6.05 -9.99
N THR A 464 19.72 -6.40 -10.05
CA THR A 464 18.80 -5.91 -11.08
C THR A 464 17.52 -5.39 -10.46
N TYR A 465 16.97 -4.30 -11.01
CA TYR A 465 15.72 -3.70 -10.57
C TYR A 465 14.60 -3.95 -11.58
N ALA A 466 13.36 -3.96 -11.12
CA ALA A 466 12.22 -4.05 -12.02
C ALA A 466 12.13 -2.77 -12.86
N ARG A 467 11.98 -2.94 -14.19
CA ARG A 467 11.80 -1.83 -15.12
C ARG A 467 10.51 -1.04 -14.80
N ASN A 468 10.54 0.25 -15.04
CA ASN A 468 9.40 1.15 -14.88
C ASN A 468 8.90 1.72 -16.22
N THR A 469 7.63 2.12 -16.22
CA THR A 469 7.00 2.90 -17.29
C THR A 469 6.45 4.19 -16.71
N VAL A 470 6.85 5.33 -17.24
CA VAL A 470 6.33 6.66 -16.86
C VAL A 470 5.31 7.12 -17.89
N ASN A 471 4.08 7.36 -17.44
CA ASN A 471 2.96 7.85 -18.24
C ASN A 471 2.66 9.30 -17.85
N CYS A 472 2.83 10.22 -18.80
CA CYS A 472 2.65 11.65 -18.62
C CYS A 472 1.40 12.14 -19.39
N GLU A 473 0.47 12.72 -18.65
CA GLU A 473 -0.72 13.38 -19.19
C GLU A 473 -0.47 14.88 -19.30
N VAL A 474 -0.59 15.43 -20.51
CA VAL A 474 -0.33 16.86 -20.76
C VAL A 474 -1.61 17.66 -20.55
N GLY A 475 -1.60 18.54 -19.54
CA GLY A 475 -2.67 19.49 -19.22
C GLY A 475 -2.86 20.59 -20.28
N GLN A 476 -3.94 21.36 -20.15
CA GLN A 476 -4.25 22.47 -21.07
C GLN A 476 -3.24 23.63 -20.99
N ASP A 477 -2.55 23.75 -19.86
CA ASP A 477 -1.45 24.67 -19.59
C ASP A 477 -0.10 24.18 -20.15
N GLY A 478 -0.07 23.02 -20.80
CA GLY A 478 1.14 22.38 -21.31
C GLY A 478 1.97 21.68 -20.23
N VAL A 479 1.57 21.73 -18.96
CA VAL A 479 2.27 21.05 -17.87
C VAL A 479 1.88 19.57 -17.85
N ALA A 480 2.88 18.70 -17.85
CA ALA A 480 2.66 17.26 -17.81
C ALA A 480 2.55 16.75 -16.37
N LYS A 481 1.48 16.01 -16.07
CA LYS A 481 1.31 15.23 -14.84
C LYS A 481 1.73 13.80 -15.11
N CYS A 482 2.82 13.36 -14.47
CA CYS A 482 3.41 12.05 -14.73
C CYS A 482 3.13 11.05 -13.60
N THR A 483 2.88 9.81 -14.00
CA THR A 483 2.67 8.67 -13.11
C THR A 483 3.58 7.53 -13.55
N GLY A 484 4.14 6.78 -12.62
CA GLY A 484 4.96 5.60 -12.90
C GLY A 484 4.18 4.33 -12.61
N SER A 485 4.43 3.28 -13.36
CA SER A 485 3.91 1.92 -13.12
C SER A 485 4.98 0.88 -13.43
N GLN A 486 4.80 -0.34 -12.91
CA GLN A 486 5.66 -1.48 -13.19
C GLN A 486 4.91 -2.51 -14.04
N PRO A 487 5.55 -3.15 -15.04
CA PRO A 487 4.91 -4.22 -15.79
C PRO A 487 4.44 -5.35 -14.88
N GLY A 488 3.14 -5.68 -14.94
CA GLY A 488 2.52 -6.70 -14.08
C GLY A 488 2.03 -6.19 -12.73
N ASP A 489 2.24 -4.91 -12.41
CA ASP A 489 1.63 -4.23 -11.24
C ASP A 489 0.60 -3.21 -11.72
N ASN A 490 -0.63 -3.30 -11.22
CA ASN A 490 -1.71 -2.35 -11.54
C ASN A 490 -1.62 -1.05 -10.71
N ARG A 491 -0.68 -0.97 -9.76
CA ARG A 491 -0.45 0.25 -8.98
C ARG A 491 0.33 1.26 -9.82
N SER A 492 -0.15 2.51 -9.79
CA SER A 492 0.60 3.65 -10.27
C SER A 492 1.02 4.55 -9.11
N TYR A 493 2.13 5.25 -9.26
CA TYR A 493 2.65 6.20 -8.27
C TYR A 493 2.92 7.55 -8.93
N ASN A 494 2.81 8.63 -8.16
CA ASN A 494 3.10 9.97 -8.68
C ASN A 494 4.60 10.11 -8.96
N VAL A 495 4.91 10.70 -10.11
CA VAL A 495 6.28 10.97 -10.55
C VAL A 495 6.40 12.46 -10.80
N GLN A 496 7.31 13.11 -10.07
CA GLN A 496 7.76 14.44 -10.44
C GLN A 496 8.86 14.27 -11.50
N PHE A 497 8.51 14.48 -12.76
CA PHE A 497 9.43 14.37 -13.88
C PHE A 497 9.73 15.76 -14.43
N GLY A 498 11.00 16.16 -14.40
CA GLY A 498 11.37 17.55 -14.66
C GLY A 498 12.87 17.77 -14.83
N ARG A 499 13.28 19.02 -15.04
CA ARG A 499 14.69 19.42 -15.10
C ARG A 499 15.14 20.08 -13.81
#